data_AF-A0A2T9YAM4-F1
#
_entry.id   AF-A0A2T9YAM4-F1
#
_cell.length_a   1.000
_cell.length_b   1.000
_cell.length_c   1.000
_cell.angle_alpha   90.00
_cell.angle_beta   90.00
_cell.angle_gamma   90.00
#
_symmetry.space_group_name_H-M   'P 1'
#
loop_
_entity.id
_entity.type
_entity.pdbx_description
1 polymer ?
#
loop_
_entity_poly.entity_id
_entity_poly.type
_entity_poly.pdbx_seq_one_letter_code
_entity_poly.pdbx_strand_id
1 'polypeptide(L)' 'MVNTLTADGLLFDLDGTLINTIKCVEKYWRIFSKEHGIDAEELLKFSHGVQTIGVLN' A
#
# COMPACT_ATOMS: atom_id res chain seq x y z
N MET A 1 21.85 12.27 19.48
CA MET A 1 21.02 11.93 20.67
C MET A 1 20.22 10.69 20.32
N VAL A 2 20.12 9.74 21.25
CA VAL A 2 19.24 8.57 21.11
C VAL A 2 18.04 8.82 22.03
N ASN A 3 16.84 8.66 21.49
CA ASN A 3 15.60 8.70 22.27
C ASN A 3 15.13 7.27 22.51
N THR A 4 14.77 6.96 23.76
CA THR A 4 14.24 5.66 24.16
C THR A 4 12.73 5.78 24.38
N LEU A 5 11.98 4.84 23.79
CA LEU A 5 10.54 4.67 23.97
C LEU A 5 10.29 3.33 24.65
N THR A 6 9.41 3.32 25.66
CA THR A 6 9.00 2.11 26.37
C THR A 6 7.52 1.85 26.07
N ALA A 7 7.20 0.65 25.59
CA ALA A 7 5.85 0.21 25.27
C ALA A 7 5.74 -1.31 25.44
N ASP A 8 4.54 -1.82 25.75
CA ASP A 8 4.28 -3.27 25.85
C ASP A 8 4.30 -3.98 24.49
N GLY A 9 4.15 -3.22 23.39
CA GLY A 9 4.19 -3.74 22.03
C GLY A 9 4.32 -2.62 21.01
N LEU A 10 4.79 -2.98 19.81
CA LEU A 10 4.93 -2.09 18.66
C LEU A 10 4.29 -2.76 17.45
N LEU A 11 3.43 -2.01 16.75
CA LEU A 11 2.83 -2.44 15.50
C LEU A 11 3.46 -1.63 14.36
N PHE A 12 4.00 -2.35 13.39
CA PHE A 12 4.56 -1.77 12.18
C PHE A 12 3.69 -2.17 11.00
N ASP A 13 3.41 -1.18 10.16
CA ASP A 13 2.97 -1.44 8.80
C ASP A 13 4.09 -2.12 7.98
N LEU A 14 3.77 -2.73 6.84
CA LEU A 14 4.72 -3.45 6.00
C LEU A 14 5.19 -2.60 4.82
N ASP A 15 4.27 -2.26 3.92
CA ASP A 15 4.55 -1.65 2.62
C ASP A 15 4.98 -0.18 2.78
N GLY A 16 6.24 0.12 2.48
CA GLY A 16 6.81 1.46 2.66
C GLY A 16 7.25 1.77 4.10
N THR A 17 6.98 0.88 5.06
CA THR A 17 7.42 0.98 6.45
C THR A 17 8.60 0.04 6.74
N LEU A 18 8.39 -1.28 6.63
CA LEU A 18 9.45 -2.28 6.84
C LEU A 18 10.15 -2.65 5.53
N ILE A 19 9.42 -2.67 4.41
CA ILE A 19 9.94 -3.03 3.09
C ILE A 19 9.40 -2.07 2.04
N ASN A 20 10.25 -1.57 1.15
CA ASN A 20 9.79 -0.74 0.02
C ASN A 20 9.23 -1.61 -1.12
N THR A 21 7.93 -1.90 -1.03
CA THR A 21 7.14 -2.67 -2.00
C THR A 21 6.20 -1.79 -2.84
N ILE A 22 6.22 -0.46 -2.67
CA ILE A 22 5.32 0.50 -3.32
C ILE A 22 5.26 0.28 -4.84
N LYS A 23 6.44 0.18 -5.48
CA LYS A 23 6.54 -0.02 -6.93
C LYS A 23 5.96 -1.36 -7.40
N CYS A 24 6.04 -2.40 -6.58
CA CYS A 24 5.47 -3.71 -6.90
C CYS A 24 3.95 -3.66 -6.88
N VAL A 25 3.37 -3.00 -5.87
CA VAL A 25 1.92 -2.83 -5.73
C VAL A 25 1.37 -1.94 -6.85
N GLU A 26 2.02 -0.82 -7.18
CA GLU A 26 1.61 0.02 -8.30
C GLU A 26 1.62 -0.73 -9.64
N LYS A 27 2.64 -1.56 -9.88
CA LYS A 27 2.71 -2.39 -11.08
C LYS A 27 1.54 -3.37 -11.16
N TYR A 28 1.20 -4.01 -10.04
CA TYR A 28 0.06 -4.91 -9.97
C TYR A 28 -1.25 -4.18 -10.30
N TRP A 29 -1.47 -3.00 -9.70
CA TRP A 29 -2.66 -2.20 -9.97
C TRP A 29 -2.80 -1.78 -11.42
N ARG A 30 -1.69 -1.43 -12.08
CA ARG A 30 -1.69 -1.10 -13.52
C ARG A 30 -2.03 -2.31 -14.39
N ILE A 31 -1.56 -3.51 -14.04
CA ILE A 31 -1.91 -4.76 -14.74
C ILE A 31 -3.40 -5.05 -14.56
N PHE A 32 -3.88 -5.06 -13.31
CA PHE A 32 -5.29 -5.27 -12.99
C PHE A 32 -6.20 -4.27 -13.71
N SER A 33 -5.86 -2.99 -13.67
CA SER A 33 -6.65 -1.93 -14.31
C SER A 33 -6.75 -2.13 -15.83
N LYS A 34 -5.65 -2.56 -16.47
CA LYS A 34 -5.64 -2.91 -17.89
C LYS A 34 -6.53 -4.11 -18.21
N GLU A 35 -6.52 -5.13 -17.38
CA GLU A 35 -7.33 -6.35 -17.56
C GLU A 35 -8.83 -6.08 -17.38
N HIS A 36 -9.18 -5.10 -16.56
CA HIS A 36 -10.57 -4.78 -16.19
C HIS A 36 -11.12 -3.48 -16.82
N GLY A 37 -10.34 -2.76 -17.62
CA GLY A 37 -10.76 -1.51 -18.26
C GLY A 37 -10.96 -0.35 -17.27
N ILE A 38 -10.22 -0.35 -16.16
CA ILE A 38 -10.26 0.68 -15.11
C ILE A 38 -9.17 1.72 -15.37
N ASP A 39 -9.41 2.98 -14.99
CA ASP A 39 -8.34 4.00 -14.99
C ASP A 39 -7.38 3.74 -13.82
N ALA A 40 -6.15 3.33 -14.15
CA ALA A 40 -5.12 3.05 -13.17
C ALA A 40 -4.71 4.29 -12.36
N GLU A 41 -4.71 5.48 -12.95
CA GLU A 41 -4.34 6.72 -12.25
C GLU A 41 -5.44 7.17 -11.29
N GLU A 42 -6.70 6.89 -11.62
CA GLU A 42 -7.80 7.10 -10.69
C GLU A 42 -7.70 6.13 -9.51
N LEU A 43 -7.46 4.84 -9.79
CA LEU A 43 -7.35 3.79 -8.79
C LEU A 43 -6.20 4.02 -7.79
N LEU A 44 -5.03 4.42 -8.28
CA LEU A 44 -3.84 4.62 -7.44
C LEU A 44 -3.99 5.75 -6.41
N LYS A 45 -4.92 6.70 -6.62
CA LYS A 45 -5.18 7.80 -5.67
C LYS A 45 -5.73 7.32 -4.33
N PHE A 46 -6.39 6.16 -4.29
CA PHE A 46 -7.02 5.63 -3.08
C PHE A 46 -6.51 4.25 -2.66
N SER A 47 -5.60 3.64 -3.42
CA SER A 47 -5.12 2.28 -3.15
C SER A 47 -4.04 2.17 -2.07
N HIS A 48 -3.38 3.28 -1.71
CA HIS A 48 -2.23 3.26 -0.80
C HIS A 48 -2.65 2.96 0.64
N GLY A 49 -2.10 1.90 1.24
CA GLY A 49 -2.41 1.48 2.62
C GLY A 49 -3.82 0.90 2.80
N VAL A 50 -4.55 0.64 1.70
CA VAL A 50 -5.88 0.05 1.71
C VAL A 50 -5.81 -1.39 1.22
N GLN A 51 -6.55 -2.28 1.88
CA GLN A 51 -6.67 -3.66 1.42
C GLN A 51 -7.30 -3.71 0.03
N THR A 52 -6.84 -4.62 -0.83
CA THR A 52 -7.37 -4.79 -2.21
C THR A 52 -8.90 -4.86 -2.26
N ILE A 53 -9.53 -5.59 -1.33
CA ILE A 53 -11.00 -5.69 -1.25
C ILE A 53 -11.68 -4.35 -0.97
N GLY A 54 -11.04 -3.47 -0.18
CA GLY A 54 -11.54 -2.12 0.08
C GLY A 54 -11.36 -1.16 -1.09
N VAL A 55 -10.44 -1.46 -2.02
CA VAL A 55 -10.21 -0.67 -3.25
C VAL A 55 -11.20 -1.04 -4.34
N LEU A 56 -11.73 -2.27 -4.33
CA LEU A 56 -12.59 -2.83 -5.39
C LEU A 56 -14.09 -2.79 -5.09
N ASN A 57 -14.48 -2.41 -3.87
CA ASN A 57 -15.88 -2.26 -3.46
C ASN A 57 -16.35 -0.82 -3.64
#